data_AF-A0AAV2YU94-F1
#
_entry.id   AF-A0AAV2YU94-F1
#
_cell.length_a   1.000
_cell.length_b   1.000
_cell.length_c   1.000
_cell.angle_alpha   90.00
_cell.angle_beta   90.00
_cell.angle_gamma   90.00
#
_symmetry.space_group_name_H-M   'P 1'
#
loop_
_entity.id
_entity.type
_entity.pdbx_description
1 polymer ?
#
loop_
_entity_poly.entity_id
_entity_poly.type
_entity_poly.pdbx_seq_one_letter_code
_entity_poly.pdbx_strand_id
1 'polypeptide(L)'
;MAPWLATKYPCAVYNYDCAFLNTTTPAPGSLAFLDEHVLVTLNFVHCSALVMLPEAQRFKQLLGFNLKHVTLIDWSRAAAITPDCFPYMVFLCLAYVNLTKIPDGMLGPLPPLLQDIEFTHTNLSVIPDDLYEHWPSVGMLYFEFSGIQQVPDTLTQMPLFDFSLIGNQIHNVSILAAMPTIGVYVSVDLNPITTLPMAFDQAEVALVVLSAEHTQLADASEQLLSKIRALYAAGTPLCASEAALDTTVVCDSDYARASGKCFLF
;
A
#
# COMPACT_ATOMS: atom_id res chain seq x y z
N MET A 1 1.77 7.38 -33.91
CA MET A 1 0.85 7.57 -35.04
C MET A 1 -0.52 7.86 -34.46
N ALA A 2 -1.03 9.10 -34.56
CA ALA A 2 -2.38 9.40 -34.08
C ALA A 2 -3.41 8.81 -35.06
N PRO A 3 -4.48 8.14 -34.60
CA PRO A 3 -5.52 7.65 -35.50
C PRO A 3 -6.19 8.82 -36.21
N TRP A 4 -6.40 8.68 -37.52
CA TRP A 4 -6.87 9.76 -38.41
C TRP A 4 -8.29 10.28 -38.09
N LEU A 5 -9.02 9.64 -37.18
CA LEU A 5 -10.40 9.97 -36.78
C LEU A 5 -10.53 10.30 -35.28
N ALA A 6 -9.43 10.39 -34.53
CA ALA A 6 -9.51 10.70 -33.10
C ALA A 6 -9.88 12.18 -32.88
N THR A 7 -10.94 12.43 -32.11
CA THR A 7 -11.37 13.79 -31.71
C THR A 7 -10.85 14.21 -30.35
N LYS A 8 -10.23 13.28 -29.60
CA LYS A 8 -9.61 13.49 -28.28
C LYS A 8 -8.15 13.02 -28.30
N TYR A 9 -7.36 13.48 -27.34
CA TYR A 9 -5.94 13.13 -27.23
C TYR A 9 -5.77 11.70 -26.69
N PRO A 10 -5.10 10.80 -27.44
CA PRO A 10 -4.90 9.43 -26.99
C PRO A 10 -3.68 9.34 -26.08
N CYS A 11 -3.88 9.57 -24.78
CA CYS A 11 -2.84 9.52 -23.75
C CYS A 11 -3.05 8.30 -22.85
N ALA A 12 -2.10 7.36 -22.84
CA ALA A 12 -2.17 6.20 -21.95
C ALA A 12 -1.89 6.57 -20.48
N VAL A 13 -0.92 7.45 -20.26
CA VAL A 13 -0.58 7.99 -18.94
C VAL A 13 -0.70 9.49 -19.00
N TYR A 14 -1.39 10.08 -18.02
CA TYR A 14 -1.51 11.53 -17.91
C TYR A 14 -1.10 11.99 -16.51
N ASN A 15 -0.18 12.97 -16.48
CA ASN A 15 0.27 13.63 -15.26
C ASN A 15 -0.35 15.03 -15.20
N TYR A 16 -1.26 15.23 -14.25
CA TYR A 16 -1.73 16.55 -13.88
C TYR A 16 -0.76 17.12 -12.83
N ASP A 17 0.20 17.91 -13.30
CA ASP A 17 1.16 18.60 -12.43
C ASP A 17 0.65 20.01 -12.10
N CYS A 18 0.18 20.19 -10.87
CA CYS A 18 -0.35 21.45 -10.38
C CYS A 18 0.70 22.57 -10.35
N ALA A 19 1.97 22.25 -10.02
CA ALA A 19 3.04 23.24 -10.00
C ALA A 19 3.37 23.74 -11.42
N PHE A 20 3.40 22.83 -12.40
CA PHE A 20 3.61 23.18 -13.81
C PHE A 20 2.44 24.02 -14.37
N LEU A 21 1.22 23.67 -14.00
CA LEU A 21 0.00 24.36 -14.44
C LEU A 21 -0.31 25.62 -13.64
N ASN A 22 0.50 25.93 -12.62
CA ASN A 22 0.29 27.04 -11.68
C ASN A 22 -1.10 27.02 -11.03
N THR A 23 -1.56 25.82 -10.65
CA THR A 23 -2.79 25.58 -9.90
C THR A 23 -2.47 24.86 -8.59
N THR A 24 -3.44 24.77 -7.69
CA THR A 24 -3.29 23.96 -6.45
C THR A 24 -4.08 22.65 -6.52
N THR A 25 -5.05 22.59 -7.43
CA THR A 25 -5.95 21.47 -7.70
C THR A 25 -6.42 21.54 -9.15
N PRO A 26 -6.79 20.41 -9.78
CA PRO A 26 -7.50 20.39 -11.05
C PRO A 26 -8.81 21.18 -11.00
N ALA A 27 -9.04 22.03 -12.00
CA ALA A 27 -10.32 22.70 -12.18
C ALA A 27 -11.33 21.78 -12.89
N PRO A 28 -12.65 21.92 -12.66
CA PRO A 28 -13.65 21.17 -13.41
C PRO A 28 -13.47 21.32 -14.93
N GLY A 29 -13.51 20.20 -15.68
CA GLY A 29 -13.31 20.19 -17.13
C GLY A 29 -11.84 20.20 -17.56
N SER A 30 -10.87 20.29 -16.63
CA SER A 30 -9.44 20.28 -16.98
C SER A 30 -8.97 18.94 -17.54
N LEU A 31 -9.78 17.89 -17.45
CA LEU A 31 -9.49 16.58 -18.02
C LEU A 31 -10.24 16.33 -19.34
N ALA A 32 -11.17 17.20 -19.77
CA ALA A 32 -12.12 16.94 -20.84
C ALA A 32 -11.50 16.59 -22.21
N PHE A 33 -10.27 17.07 -22.47
CA PHE A 33 -9.54 16.84 -23.72
C PHE A 33 -8.99 15.40 -23.85
N LEU A 34 -8.91 14.65 -22.75
CA LEU A 34 -8.39 13.29 -22.71
C LEU A 34 -9.43 12.29 -23.25
N ASP A 35 -8.96 11.37 -24.08
CA ASP A 35 -9.75 10.24 -24.56
C ASP A 35 -9.97 9.22 -23.42
N GLU A 36 -11.23 8.95 -23.14
CA GLU A 36 -11.66 8.06 -22.05
C GLU A 36 -11.44 6.57 -22.32
N HIS A 37 -11.17 6.18 -23.57
CA HIS A 37 -11.00 4.79 -23.97
C HIS A 37 -9.54 4.31 -23.94
N VAL A 38 -8.59 5.21 -23.71
CA VAL A 38 -7.17 4.87 -23.77
C VAL A 38 -6.38 5.31 -22.54
N LEU A 39 -6.96 6.15 -21.67
CA LEU A 39 -6.30 6.54 -20.43
C LEU A 39 -6.27 5.36 -19.47
N VAL A 40 -5.06 4.89 -19.18
CA VAL A 40 -4.74 3.74 -18.33
C VAL A 40 -4.32 4.20 -16.94
N THR A 41 -3.57 5.29 -16.84
CA THR A 41 -3.10 5.81 -15.55
C THR A 41 -3.30 7.32 -15.47
N LEU A 42 -3.90 7.78 -14.37
CA LEU A 42 -4.05 9.20 -14.06
C LEU A 42 -3.26 9.56 -12.80
N ASN A 43 -2.34 10.51 -12.95
CA ASN A 43 -1.44 10.93 -11.89
C ASN A 43 -1.73 12.38 -11.49
N PHE A 44 -1.83 12.65 -10.19
CA PHE A 44 -1.87 14.01 -9.64
C PHE A 44 -0.58 14.27 -8.88
N VAL A 45 0.16 15.29 -9.31
CA VAL A 45 1.51 15.55 -8.80
C VAL A 45 1.66 17.01 -8.41
N HIS A 46 2.36 17.26 -7.30
CA HIS A 46 2.70 18.61 -6.82
C HIS A 46 1.47 19.51 -6.54
N CYS A 47 0.34 18.91 -6.15
CA CYS A 47 -0.89 19.63 -5.82
C CYS A 47 -0.97 19.94 -4.32
N SER A 48 -0.92 21.23 -3.97
CA SER A 48 -0.93 21.68 -2.57
C SER A 48 -2.31 21.72 -1.91
N ALA A 49 -3.39 21.50 -2.67
CA ALA A 49 -4.75 21.48 -2.14
C ALA A 49 -5.68 20.58 -2.99
N LEU A 50 -5.26 19.35 -3.29
CA LEU A 50 -5.97 18.46 -4.21
C LEU A 50 -7.38 18.15 -3.70
N VAL A 51 -8.36 18.37 -4.56
CA VAL A 51 -9.72 17.83 -4.46
C VAL A 51 -9.94 16.84 -5.60
N MET A 52 -10.28 15.60 -5.28
CA MET A 52 -10.50 14.57 -6.30
C MET A 52 -11.74 14.91 -7.14
N LEU A 53 -11.58 14.90 -8.47
CA LEU A 53 -12.65 15.28 -9.38
C LEU A 53 -13.61 14.11 -9.67
N PRO A 54 -14.93 14.30 -9.55
CA PRO A 54 -15.91 13.32 -10.03
C PRO A 54 -15.76 12.99 -11.52
N GLU A 55 -15.26 13.94 -12.32
CA GLU A 55 -14.99 13.74 -13.75
C GLU A 55 -14.04 12.56 -14.01
N ALA A 56 -13.15 12.21 -13.06
CA ALA A 56 -12.26 11.07 -13.21
C ALA A 56 -13.01 9.74 -13.42
N GLN A 57 -14.25 9.63 -12.94
CA GLN A 57 -15.09 8.43 -13.09
C GLN A 57 -15.49 8.13 -14.55
N ARG A 58 -15.27 9.05 -15.50
CA ARG A 58 -15.52 8.80 -16.93
C ARG A 58 -14.48 7.89 -17.57
N PHE A 59 -13.29 7.79 -16.98
CA PHE A 59 -12.17 7.02 -17.51
C PHE A 59 -12.25 5.54 -17.10
N LYS A 60 -13.18 4.81 -17.72
CA LYS A 60 -13.46 3.41 -17.37
C LYS A 60 -12.29 2.44 -17.61
N GLN A 61 -11.33 2.83 -18.44
CA GLN A 61 -10.15 2.04 -18.79
C GLN A 61 -8.97 2.25 -17.82
N LEU A 62 -9.15 3.06 -16.77
CA LEU A 62 -8.10 3.27 -15.77
C LEU A 62 -7.77 1.97 -15.04
N LEU A 63 -6.49 1.66 -15.03
CA LEU A 63 -5.87 0.64 -14.19
C LEU A 63 -5.49 1.21 -12.82
N GLY A 64 -5.25 2.51 -12.69
CA GLY A 64 -4.96 3.07 -11.36
C GLY A 64 -4.77 4.59 -11.30
N PHE A 65 -4.65 5.06 -10.06
CA PHE A 65 -4.29 6.42 -9.72
C PHE A 65 -2.92 6.46 -9.01
N ASN A 66 -2.13 7.50 -9.31
CA ASN A 66 -0.99 7.86 -8.47
C ASN A 66 -1.14 9.29 -7.96
N LEU A 67 -1.05 9.47 -6.64
CA LEU A 67 -0.92 10.78 -6.02
C LEU A 67 0.50 10.91 -5.49
N LYS A 68 1.22 11.95 -5.92
CA LYS A 68 2.62 12.16 -5.52
C LYS A 68 2.92 13.60 -5.12
N HIS A 69 3.48 13.79 -3.92
CA HIS A 69 3.75 15.13 -3.35
C HIS A 69 2.47 15.99 -3.34
N VAL A 70 1.43 15.50 -2.67
CA VAL A 70 0.10 16.11 -2.67
C VAL A 70 -0.36 16.40 -1.24
N THR A 71 -1.06 17.52 -1.03
CA THR A 71 -1.93 17.67 0.14
C THR A 71 -3.37 17.43 -0.29
N LEU A 72 -3.95 16.32 0.16
CA LEU A 72 -5.29 15.88 -0.19
C LEU A 72 -6.31 16.53 0.74
N ILE A 73 -7.11 17.44 0.20
CA ILE A 73 -8.13 18.20 0.94
C ILE A 73 -9.45 17.45 0.97
N ASP A 74 -9.88 16.92 -0.18
CA ASP A 74 -11.09 16.12 -0.27
C ASP A 74 -10.96 15.01 -1.32
N TRP A 75 -11.44 13.84 -0.94
CA TRP A 75 -11.78 12.77 -1.86
C TRP A 75 -13.02 12.07 -1.30
N SER A 76 -14.12 12.76 -1.49
CA SER A 76 -15.45 12.35 -1.04
C SER A 76 -16.07 11.28 -1.95
N ARG A 77 -17.24 10.77 -1.52
CA ARG A 77 -18.02 9.79 -2.28
C ARG A 77 -18.48 10.27 -3.66
N ALA A 78 -18.49 11.58 -3.91
CA ALA A 78 -18.81 12.14 -5.22
C ALA A 78 -17.78 11.75 -6.29
N ALA A 79 -16.54 11.46 -5.89
CA ALA A 79 -15.47 10.94 -6.73
C ALA A 79 -15.04 9.53 -6.30
N ALA A 80 -16.00 8.73 -5.80
CA ALA A 80 -15.74 7.39 -5.28
C ALA A 80 -15.15 6.47 -6.35
N ILE A 81 -14.30 5.56 -5.90
CA ILE A 81 -13.88 4.40 -6.67
C ILE A 81 -14.96 3.34 -6.51
N THR A 82 -15.64 3.00 -7.61
CA THR A 82 -16.70 1.99 -7.63
C THR A 82 -16.49 1.02 -8.79
N PRO A 83 -17.09 -0.18 -8.75
CA PRO A 83 -16.92 -1.19 -9.80
C PRO A 83 -17.47 -0.71 -11.15
N ASP A 84 -18.52 0.11 -11.14
CA ASP A 84 -19.16 0.65 -12.35
C ASP A 84 -18.34 1.75 -13.03
N CYS A 85 -17.62 2.54 -12.23
CA CYS A 85 -16.78 3.64 -12.70
C CYS A 85 -15.40 3.16 -13.14
N PHE A 86 -14.82 2.19 -12.42
CA PHE A 86 -13.45 1.72 -12.65
C PHE A 86 -13.37 0.19 -12.71
N PRO A 87 -14.03 -0.47 -13.68
CA PRO A 87 -14.11 -1.93 -13.74
C PRO A 87 -12.77 -2.65 -13.93
N TYR A 88 -11.75 -1.94 -14.41
CA TYR A 88 -10.41 -2.47 -14.68
C TYR A 88 -9.33 -1.97 -13.72
N MET A 89 -9.69 -1.21 -12.68
CA MET A 89 -8.71 -0.70 -11.74
C MET A 89 -8.07 -1.84 -10.95
N VAL A 90 -6.74 -1.80 -10.88
CA VAL A 90 -5.90 -2.81 -10.26
C VAL A 90 -5.02 -2.26 -9.14
N PHE A 91 -4.66 -0.97 -9.18
CA PHE A 91 -3.79 -0.36 -8.18
C PHE A 91 -4.20 1.07 -7.77
N LEU A 92 -3.80 1.46 -6.56
CA LEU A 92 -3.80 2.83 -6.05
C LEU A 92 -2.50 3.11 -5.31
N CYS A 93 -1.78 4.16 -5.68
CA CYS A 93 -0.60 4.59 -4.94
C CYS A 93 -0.72 6.05 -4.47
N LEU A 94 -0.47 6.25 -3.19
CA LEU A 94 -0.42 7.55 -2.52
C LEU A 94 0.96 7.71 -1.88
N ALA A 95 1.86 8.38 -2.58
CA ALA A 95 3.24 8.61 -2.14
C ALA A 95 3.47 10.08 -1.74
N TYR A 96 4.02 10.33 -0.56
CA TYR A 96 4.26 11.68 -0.05
C TYR A 96 2.97 12.52 -0.03
N VAL A 97 1.89 11.91 0.47
CA VAL A 97 0.58 12.54 0.54
C VAL A 97 0.29 12.98 1.97
N ASN A 98 -0.12 14.24 2.13
CA ASN A 98 -0.68 14.73 3.38
C ASN A 98 -2.22 14.54 3.33
N LEU A 99 -2.75 13.69 4.19
CA LEU A 99 -4.16 13.35 4.34
C LEU A 99 -4.55 13.21 5.81
N THR A 100 -5.84 13.33 6.13
CA THR A 100 -6.31 13.22 7.53
C THR A 100 -6.77 11.81 7.90
N LYS A 101 -7.28 11.07 6.93
CA LYS A 101 -7.82 9.71 7.05
C LYS A 101 -7.82 9.04 5.69
N ILE A 102 -8.03 7.73 5.66
CA ILE A 102 -8.38 7.04 4.41
C ILE A 102 -9.59 7.75 3.78
N PRO A 103 -9.51 8.15 2.49
CA PRO A 103 -10.57 8.88 1.82
C PRO A 103 -11.94 8.19 1.81
N ASP A 104 -13.01 8.95 1.99
CA ASP A 104 -14.38 8.42 1.94
C ASP A 104 -14.74 7.86 0.54
N GLY A 105 -14.07 8.35 -0.51
CA GLY A 105 -14.16 7.82 -1.87
C GLY A 105 -13.53 6.43 -2.04
N MET A 106 -12.77 5.94 -1.06
CA MET A 106 -12.14 4.60 -1.04
C MET A 106 -12.85 3.63 -0.07
N LEU A 107 -13.92 4.07 0.61
CA LEU A 107 -14.67 3.30 1.61
C LEU A 107 -16.06 2.86 1.10
N GLY A 108 -16.16 2.67 -0.22
CA GLY A 108 -17.30 2.02 -0.85
C GLY A 108 -16.91 0.63 -1.35
N PRO A 109 -17.83 -0.12 -1.98
CA PRO A 109 -17.47 -1.37 -2.66
C PRO A 109 -16.41 -1.08 -3.73
N LEU A 110 -15.19 -1.56 -3.52
CA LEU A 110 -14.11 -1.36 -4.49
C LEU A 110 -14.25 -2.30 -5.69
N PRO A 111 -13.65 -1.94 -6.86
CA PRO A 111 -13.57 -2.81 -8.00
C PRO A 111 -12.95 -4.17 -7.66
N PRO A 112 -13.48 -5.29 -8.20
CA PRO A 112 -13.00 -6.63 -7.85
C PRO A 112 -11.58 -6.94 -8.33
N LEU A 113 -11.05 -6.13 -9.25
CA LEU A 113 -9.68 -6.25 -9.76
C LEU A 113 -8.67 -5.40 -8.97
N LEU A 114 -9.13 -4.51 -8.07
CA LEU A 114 -8.25 -3.65 -7.28
C LEU A 114 -7.60 -4.50 -6.19
N GLN A 115 -6.35 -4.88 -6.44
CA GLN A 115 -5.58 -5.77 -5.57
C GLN A 115 -4.47 -5.06 -4.80
N ASP A 116 -4.06 -3.89 -5.26
CA ASP A 116 -2.87 -3.19 -4.76
C ASP A 116 -3.21 -1.79 -4.27
N ILE A 117 -2.99 -1.53 -2.98
CA ILE A 117 -3.18 -0.22 -2.36
C ILE A 117 -1.95 0.13 -1.53
N GLU A 118 -1.31 1.24 -1.89
CA GLU A 118 -0.09 1.72 -1.25
C GLU A 118 -0.24 3.14 -0.69
N PHE A 119 0.09 3.30 0.59
CA PHE A 119 0.29 4.57 1.27
C PHE A 119 1.73 4.65 1.76
N THR A 120 2.55 5.49 1.12
CA THR A 120 3.99 5.58 1.41
C THR A 120 4.36 7.02 1.72
N HIS A 121 5.07 7.26 2.82
CA HIS A 121 5.40 8.61 3.29
C HIS A 121 4.16 9.49 3.48
N THR A 122 3.18 9.00 4.22
CA THR A 122 1.98 9.77 4.55
C THR A 122 1.96 10.17 6.02
N ASN A 123 1.02 11.04 6.41
CA ASN A 123 0.74 11.35 7.81
C ASN A 123 -0.43 10.53 8.38
N LEU A 124 -0.82 9.43 7.71
CA LEU A 124 -1.82 8.50 8.24
C LEU A 124 -1.29 7.86 9.53
N SER A 125 -2.09 7.84 10.59
CA SER A 125 -1.69 7.31 11.90
C SER A 125 -2.61 6.21 12.43
N VAL A 126 -3.75 6.01 11.78
CA VAL A 126 -4.79 5.04 12.18
C VAL A 126 -5.23 4.26 10.97
N ILE A 127 -5.23 2.93 11.08
CA ILE A 127 -5.88 2.03 10.14
C ILE A 127 -7.28 1.71 10.69
N PRO A 128 -8.37 1.91 9.93
CA PRO A 128 -9.72 1.51 10.35
C PRO A 128 -9.82 0.01 10.61
N ASP A 129 -10.61 -0.38 11.61
CA ASP A 129 -10.85 -1.78 11.97
C ASP A 129 -11.81 -2.50 11.02
N ASP A 130 -12.66 -1.75 10.30
CA ASP A 130 -13.61 -2.25 9.31
C ASP A 130 -13.05 -2.32 7.88
N LEU A 131 -11.74 -2.11 7.70
CA LEU A 131 -11.13 -2.02 6.37
C LEU A 131 -11.35 -3.26 5.49
N TYR A 132 -11.40 -4.44 6.12
CA TYR A 132 -11.68 -5.71 5.45
C TYR A 132 -13.06 -5.76 4.78
N GLU A 133 -14.03 -4.98 5.28
CA GLU A 133 -15.37 -4.88 4.69
C GLU A 133 -15.36 -4.04 3.41
N HIS A 134 -14.49 -3.03 3.37
CA HIS A 134 -14.37 -2.11 2.24
C HIS A 134 -13.47 -2.66 1.13
N TRP A 135 -12.41 -3.40 1.50
CA TRP A 135 -11.32 -3.80 0.61
C TRP A 135 -11.19 -5.33 0.44
N PRO A 136 -12.28 -6.05 0.07
CA PRO A 136 -12.32 -7.51 0.15
C PRO A 136 -11.42 -8.24 -0.87
N SER A 137 -10.88 -7.53 -1.88
CA SER A 137 -10.03 -8.10 -2.94
C SER A 137 -8.58 -7.63 -2.87
N VAL A 138 -8.23 -6.78 -1.90
CA VAL A 138 -6.88 -6.24 -1.76
C VAL A 138 -5.96 -7.30 -1.17
N GLY A 139 -4.92 -7.65 -1.93
CA GLY A 139 -3.92 -8.66 -1.56
C GLY A 139 -2.52 -8.09 -1.34
N MET A 140 -2.23 -6.91 -1.93
CA MET A 140 -1.03 -6.12 -1.68
C MET A 140 -1.45 -4.84 -0.95
N LEU A 141 -0.96 -4.65 0.27
CA LEU A 141 -1.35 -3.53 1.11
C LEU A 141 -0.14 -2.93 1.81
N TYR A 142 0.24 -1.71 1.42
CA TYR A 142 1.38 -1.03 2.00
C TYR A 142 0.91 0.19 2.79
N PHE A 143 1.32 0.26 4.05
CA PHE A 143 1.29 1.46 4.85
C PHE A 143 2.70 1.74 5.35
N GLU A 144 3.52 2.37 4.51
CA GLU A 144 4.93 2.59 4.79
C GLU A 144 5.21 4.05 5.16
N PHE A 145 6.20 4.25 6.03
CA PHE A 145 6.66 5.56 6.49
C PHE A 145 5.50 6.47 6.88
N SER A 146 4.51 5.87 7.54
CA SER A 146 3.30 6.51 8.02
C SER A 146 3.36 6.59 9.55
N GLY A 147 2.57 7.44 10.18
CA GLY A 147 2.61 7.63 11.63
C GLY A 147 1.94 6.52 12.44
N ILE A 148 1.86 5.28 11.90
CA ILE A 148 1.02 4.21 12.44
C ILE A 148 1.65 3.60 13.69
N GLN A 149 0.83 3.35 14.70
CA GLN A 149 1.27 2.77 15.97
C GLN A 149 0.62 1.41 16.26
N GLN A 150 -0.55 1.16 15.68
CA GLN A 150 -1.36 -0.03 15.94
C GLN A 150 -1.92 -0.57 14.63
N VAL A 151 -1.93 -1.90 14.52
CA VAL A 151 -2.46 -2.63 13.37
C VAL A 151 -3.68 -3.41 13.85
N PRO A 152 -4.88 -3.17 13.30
CA PRO A 152 -6.08 -3.89 13.69
C PRO A 152 -5.99 -5.38 13.36
N ASP A 153 -6.27 -6.26 14.32
CA ASP A 153 -6.29 -7.72 14.10
C ASP A 153 -7.33 -8.14 13.05
N THR A 154 -8.34 -7.30 12.79
CA THR A 154 -9.35 -7.51 11.76
C THR A 154 -8.79 -7.55 10.33
N LEU A 155 -7.58 -7.01 10.08
CA LEU A 155 -6.94 -7.11 8.77
C LEU A 155 -6.60 -8.56 8.39
N THR A 156 -6.56 -9.50 9.34
CA THR A 156 -6.44 -10.94 9.05
C THR A 156 -7.59 -11.51 8.23
N GLN A 157 -8.72 -10.79 8.14
CA GLN A 157 -9.85 -11.16 7.29
C GLN A 157 -9.64 -10.79 5.82
N MET A 158 -8.61 -10.00 5.51
CA MET A 158 -8.25 -9.63 4.14
C MET A 158 -7.39 -10.72 3.48
N PRO A 159 -7.47 -10.91 2.15
CA PRO A 159 -6.69 -11.92 1.43
C PRO A 159 -5.24 -11.46 1.15
N LEU A 160 -4.56 -10.93 2.17
CA LEU A 160 -3.21 -10.36 2.03
C LEU A 160 -2.18 -11.44 1.74
N PHE A 161 -1.37 -11.22 0.70
CA PHE A 161 -0.20 -12.01 0.38
C PHE A 161 1.08 -11.16 0.31
N ASP A 162 0.96 -9.82 0.24
CA ASP A 162 2.06 -8.89 0.40
C ASP A 162 1.63 -7.73 1.31
N PHE A 163 2.22 -7.64 2.50
CA PHE A 163 1.82 -6.68 3.52
C PHE A 163 3.04 -5.95 4.08
N SER A 164 3.09 -4.63 3.87
CA SER A 164 4.20 -3.80 4.29
C SER A 164 3.77 -2.72 5.27
N LEU A 165 4.52 -2.64 6.37
CA LEU A 165 4.35 -1.71 7.48
C LEU A 165 5.68 -1.02 7.81
N ILE A 166 6.59 -0.90 6.85
CA ILE A 166 7.94 -0.41 7.06
C ILE A 166 7.93 1.04 7.57
N GLY A 167 8.82 1.35 8.52
CA GLY A 167 9.12 2.73 8.90
C GLY A 167 8.00 3.47 9.64
N ASN A 168 7.15 2.73 10.36
CA ASN A 168 6.11 3.28 11.22
C ASN A 168 6.61 3.38 12.69
N GLN A 169 5.69 3.45 13.66
CA GLN A 169 5.94 3.48 15.10
C GLN A 169 5.27 2.28 15.79
N ILE A 170 5.29 1.12 15.13
CA ILE A 170 4.62 -0.09 15.61
C ILE A 170 5.54 -0.82 16.60
N HIS A 171 5.02 -1.08 17.80
CA HIS A 171 5.77 -1.81 18.84
C HIS A 171 5.40 -3.30 18.92
N ASN A 172 4.19 -3.65 18.50
CA ASN A 172 3.64 -4.99 18.62
C ASN A 172 3.03 -5.42 17.28
N VAL A 173 3.35 -6.63 16.86
CA VAL A 173 2.89 -7.26 15.62
C VAL A 173 2.17 -8.58 15.91
N SER A 174 1.34 -8.61 16.95
CA SER A 174 0.53 -9.77 17.37
C SER A 174 -0.35 -10.31 16.24
N ILE A 175 -0.80 -9.43 15.34
CA ILE A 175 -1.57 -9.79 14.16
C ILE A 175 -0.90 -10.89 13.31
N LEU A 176 0.44 -10.95 13.29
CA LEU A 176 1.18 -11.95 12.55
C LEU A 176 0.83 -13.38 12.99
N ALA A 177 0.48 -13.59 14.26
CA ALA A 177 0.07 -14.91 14.76
C ALA A 177 -1.19 -15.43 14.05
N ALA A 178 -2.13 -14.53 13.74
CA ALA A 178 -3.42 -14.87 13.15
C ALA A 178 -3.47 -14.73 11.62
N MET A 179 -2.40 -14.22 10.98
CA MET A 179 -2.36 -14.05 9.53
C MET A 179 -2.36 -15.39 8.79
N PRO A 180 -2.88 -15.41 7.54
CA PRO A 180 -2.71 -16.55 6.65
C PRO A 180 -1.24 -16.93 6.51
N THR A 181 -0.96 -18.23 6.53
CA THR A 181 0.40 -18.74 6.64
C THR A 181 0.99 -19.20 5.30
N ILE A 182 0.28 -19.08 4.17
CA ILE A 182 0.73 -19.62 2.89
C ILE A 182 0.97 -18.48 1.90
N GLY A 183 2.23 -18.34 1.45
CA GLY A 183 2.61 -17.43 0.36
C GLY A 183 2.52 -15.96 0.75
N VAL A 184 2.75 -15.63 2.02
CA VAL A 184 2.63 -14.26 2.53
C VAL A 184 4.02 -13.65 2.75
N TYR A 185 4.19 -12.45 2.22
CA TYR A 185 5.33 -11.58 2.48
C TYR A 185 4.90 -10.50 3.47
N VAL A 186 5.66 -10.35 4.55
CA VAL A 186 5.38 -9.36 5.59
C VAL A 186 6.64 -8.57 5.86
N SER A 187 6.55 -7.25 5.75
CA SER A 187 7.66 -6.35 6.06
C SER A 187 7.29 -5.40 7.18
N VAL A 188 8.01 -5.47 8.29
CA VAL A 188 7.84 -4.62 9.47
C VAL A 188 9.13 -3.87 9.83
N ASP A 189 10.03 -3.74 8.87
CA ASP A 189 11.33 -3.10 9.02
C ASP A 189 11.21 -1.68 9.58
N LEU A 190 12.29 -1.19 10.21
CA LEU A 190 12.37 0.19 10.70
C LEU A 190 11.26 0.58 11.70
N ASN A 191 10.67 -0.41 12.39
CA ASN A 191 9.75 -0.20 13.50
C ASN A 191 10.44 -0.50 14.85
N PRO A 192 9.98 0.11 15.97
CA PRO A 192 10.50 -0.16 17.31
C PRO A 192 9.99 -1.49 17.91
N ILE A 193 9.96 -2.56 17.09
CA ILE A 193 9.53 -3.90 17.49
C ILE A 193 10.65 -4.57 18.30
N THR A 194 10.29 -5.12 19.46
CA THR A 194 11.22 -5.85 20.35
C THR A 194 10.98 -7.35 20.35
N THR A 195 9.78 -7.80 19.99
CA THR A 195 9.34 -9.20 20.08
C THR A 195 8.45 -9.57 18.91
N LEU A 196 8.61 -10.79 18.41
CA LEU A 196 7.69 -11.43 17.47
C LEU A 196 6.74 -12.38 18.24
N PRO A 197 5.58 -12.76 17.67
CA PRO A 197 4.76 -13.80 18.26
C PRO A 197 5.51 -15.15 18.34
N MET A 198 5.14 -15.97 19.32
CA MET A 198 5.77 -17.28 19.52
C MET A 198 5.48 -18.28 18.39
N ALA A 199 4.31 -18.19 17.77
CA ALA A 199 3.88 -19.10 16.71
C ALA A 199 2.78 -18.48 15.86
N PHE A 200 2.53 -19.08 14.70
CA PHE A 200 1.30 -18.87 13.93
C PHE A 200 0.20 -19.82 14.43
N ASP A 201 -1.01 -19.27 14.61
CA ASP A 201 -2.20 -19.95 15.14
C ASP A 201 -2.78 -20.96 14.14
N GLN A 202 -2.72 -20.62 12.85
CA GLN A 202 -3.53 -21.25 11.81
C GLN A 202 -2.86 -22.43 11.08
N ALA A 203 -1.57 -22.72 11.28
CA ALA A 203 -0.91 -23.77 10.49
C ALA A 203 0.20 -24.58 11.19
N GLU A 204 0.32 -25.83 10.73
CA GLU A 204 1.43 -26.76 11.03
C GLU A 204 2.72 -26.39 10.27
N VAL A 205 2.63 -25.74 9.09
CA VAL A 205 3.77 -25.21 8.29
C VAL A 205 3.36 -23.87 7.66
N ALA A 206 4.18 -22.81 7.77
CA ALA A 206 3.97 -21.55 7.08
C ALA A 206 4.98 -21.35 5.92
N LEU A 207 4.52 -20.78 4.81
CA LEU A 207 5.35 -20.23 3.74
C LEU A 207 5.32 -18.71 3.87
N VAL A 208 5.76 -18.23 5.03
CA VAL A 208 5.85 -16.80 5.34
C VAL A 208 7.28 -16.35 5.16
N VAL A 209 7.46 -15.24 4.45
CA VAL A 209 8.71 -14.48 4.45
C VAL A 209 8.48 -13.25 5.31
N LEU A 210 9.23 -13.15 6.42
CA LEU A 210 9.13 -12.03 7.35
C LEU A 210 10.40 -11.19 7.28
N SER A 211 10.24 -9.88 7.07
CA SER A 211 11.31 -8.91 7.21
C SER A 211 11.05 -8.05 8.45
N ALA A 212 12.04 -8.01 9.34
CA ALA A 212 12.06 -7.19 10.55
C ALA A 212 13.42 -6.49 10.71
N GLU A 213 14.02 -6.09 9.58
CA GLU A 213 15.30 -5.41 9.52
C GLU A 213 15.26 -4.08 10.28
N HIS A 214 16.39 -3.72 10.89
CA HIS A 214 16.53 -2.46 11.62
C HIS A 214 15.47 -2.22 12.71
N THR A 215 14.93 -3.31 13.28
CA THR A 215 14.10 -3.29 14.49
C THR A 215 14.96 -3.48 15.75
N GLN A 216 14.31 -3.56 16.92
CA GLN A 216 14.96 -3.84 18.21
C GLN A 216 14.83 -5.32 18.61
N LEU A 217 14.55 -6.20 17.64
CA LEU A 217 14.36 -7.62 17.86
C LEU A 217 15.64 -8.28 18.37
N ALA A 218 15.59 -8.87 19.57
CA ALA A 218 16.75 -9.51 20.19
C ALA A 218 16.71 -11.04 20.19
N ASP A 219 15.53 -11.62 20.01
CA ASP A 219 15.31 -13.07 20.03
C ASP A 219 14.14 -13.45 19.11
N ALA A 220 14.13 -14.69 18.65
CA ALA A 220 13.06 -15.27 17.85
C ALA A 220 12.86 -16.74 18.30
N SER A 221 11.63 -17.10 18.65
CA SER A 221 11.35 -18.44 19.16
C SER A 221 11.53 -19.52 18.09
N GLU A 222 12.08 -20.67 18.45
CA GLU A 222 12.22 -21.84 17.57
C GLU A 222 10.89 -22.28 16.93
N GLN A 223 9.77 -22.15 17.65
CA GLN A 223 8.44 -22.47 17.13
C GLN A 223 8.05 -21.58 15.94
N LEU A 224 8.39 -20.29 15.98
CA LEU A 224 8.21 -19.38 14.87
C LEU A 224 9.16 -19.71 13.72
N LEU A 225 10.45 -19.87 14.01
CA LEU A 225 11.49 -20.14 13.01
C LEU A 225 11.22 -21.44 12.24
N SER A 226 10.76 -22.50 12.93
CA SER A 226 10.36 -23.77 12.32
C SER A 226 9.19 -23.65 11.33
N LYS A 227 8.42 -22.56 11.41
CA LYS A 227 7.23 -22.34 10.59
C LYS A 227 7.46 -21.35 9.47
N ILE A 228 8.44 -20.46 9.51
CA ILE A 228 8.67 -19.48 8.43
C ILE A 228 9.68 -19.99 7.40
N ARG A 229 9.66 -19.38 6.22
CA ARG A 229 10.67 -19.65 5.19
C ARG A 229 11.96 -18.85 5.42
N ALA A 230 11.83 -17.60 5.83
CA ALA A 230 12.94 -16.72 6.12
C ALA A 230 12.52 -15.61 7.09
N LEU A 231 13.44 -15.24 7.99
CA LEU A 231 13.41 -14.03 8.79
C LEU A 231 14.59 -13.14 8.38
N TYR A 232 14.32 -12.06 7.66
CA TYR A 232 15.31 -11.02 7.41
C TYR A 232 15.41 -10.12 8.64
N ALA A 233 16.60 -10.05 9.24
CA ALA A 233 16.83 -9.40 10.53
C ALA A 233 18.11 -8.54 10.54
N ALA A 234 18.62 -8.16 9.37
CA ALA A 234 19.78 -7.28 9.27
C ALA A 234 19.61 -6.02 10.14
N GLY A 235 20.65 -5.63 10.85
CA GLY A 235 20.63 -4.45 11.73
C GLY A 235 19.85 -4.62 13.05
N THR A 236 19.43 -5.83 13.41
CA THR A 236 18.79 -6.12 14.72
C THR A 236 19.78 -6.72 15.73
N PRO A 237 19.51 -6.63 17.05
CA PRO A 237 20.28 -7.37 18.06
C PRO A 237 20.26 -8.90 17.90
N LEU A 238 19.20 -9.47 17.30
CA LEU A 238 19.08 -10.91 17.01
C LEU A 238 20.27 -11.43 16.20
N CYS A 239 20.77 -10.65 15.24
CA CYS A 239 21.90 -11.03 14.39
C CYS A 239 23.26 -11.08 15.11
N ALA A 240 23.33 -10.63 16.36
CA ALA A 240 24.49 -10.79 17.23
C ALA A 240 24.32 -11.94 18.24
N SER A 241 23.19 -12.64 18.22
CA SER A 241 22.84 -13.71 19.17
C SER A 241 23.09 -15.12 18.61
N GLU A 242 22.96 -16.16 19.45
CA GLU A 242 23.03 -17.55 19.00
C GLU A 242 21.90 -17.92 18.02
N ALA A 243 20.74 -17.25 18.08
CA ALA A 243 19.66 -17.46 17.13
C ALA A 243 20.04 -17.06 15.69
N ALA A 244 21.08 -16.25 15.50
CA ALA A 244 21.64 -15.95 14.18
C ALA A 244 22.30 -17.17 13.50
N LEU A 245 22.53 -18.27 14.25
CA LEU A 245 23.05 -19.53 13.70
C LEU A 245 21.97 -20.38 13.02
N ASP A 246 20.68 -20.06 13.21
CA ASP A 246 19.58 -20.71 12.51
C ASP A 246 19.57 -20.28 11.03
N THR A 247 19.52 -21.26 10.11
CA THR A 247 19.53 -21.01 8.66
C THR A 247 18.31 -20.24 8.14
N THR A 248 17.24 -20.15 8.94
CA THR A 248 16.04 -19.36 8.63
C THR A 248 16.26 -17.86 8.87
N VAL A 249 17.25 -17.48 9.69
CA VAL A 249 17.58 -16.08 10.00
C VAL A 249 18.62 -15.57 9.00
N VAL A 250 18.28 -14.48 8.32
CA VAL A 250 19.14 -13.82 7.33
C VAL A 250 19.61 -12.48 7.88
N CYS A 251 20.92 -12.36 8.11
CA CYS A 251 21.54 -11.19 8.73
C CYS A 251 22.35 -10.30 7.79
N ASP A 252 22.56 -10.76 6.55
CA ASP A 252 23.27 -10.01 5.50
C ASP A 252 22.30 -9.84 4.33
N SER A 253 21.44 -8.83 4.42
CA SER A 253 20.39 -8.55 3.43
C SER A 253 20.26 -7.06 3.14
N ASP A 254 19.87 -6.76 1.91
CA ASP A 254 19.52 -5.42 1.39
C ASP A 254 17.98 -5.33 1.18
N TYR A 255 17.18 -6.16 1.86
CA TYR A 255 15.74 -6.34 1.56
C TYR A 255 14.93 -5.09 1.84
N ALA A 256 15.24 -4.33 2.91
CA ALA A 256 14.57 -3.08 3.24
C ALA A 256 14.65 -1.98 2.16
N ARG A 257 15.47 -2.15 1.10
CA ARG A 257 15.51 -1.22 -0.05
C ARG A 257 14.51 -1.54 -1.16
N ALA A 258 13.84 -2.70 -1.13
CA ALA A 258 13.10 -3.21 -2.28
C ALA A 258 11.57 -3.00 -2.24
N SER A 259 10.99 -2.75 -1.08
CA SER A 259 9.54 -2.87 -0.81
C SER A 259 8.70 -1.65 -1.15
N GLY A 260 9.21 -0.43 -1.01
CA GLY A 260 8.44 0.80 -1.23
C GLY A 260 8.39 1.31 -2.67
N LYS A 261 8.27 0.42 -3.66
CA LYS A 261 8.05 0.85 -5.04
C LYS A 261 6.55 0.87 -5.29
N CYS A 262 5.92 2.03 -5.12
CA CYS A 262 4.77 2.38 -5.96
C CYS A 262 5.20 2.10 -7.39
N PHE A 263 4.74 0.98 -7.95
CA PHE A 263 5.21 0.52 -9.24
C PHE A 263 4.79 1.55 -10.28
N LEU A 264 5.72 2.43 -10.65
CA LEU A 264 5.63 3.25 -11.85
C LEU A 264 5.73 2.28 -13.03
N PHE A 265 4.61 1.71 -13.44
CA PHE A 265 4.42 1.15 -14.77
C PHE A 265 4.43 2.28 -15.81
#